data_AF-A0A8H7U3I5-F1
#
_entry.id   AF-A0A8H7U3I5-F1
#
_cell.length_a   1.000
_cell.length_b   1.000
_cell.length_c   1.000
_cell.angle_alpha   90.00
_cell.angle_beta   90.00
_cell.angle_gamma   90.00
#
_symmetry.space_group_name_H-M   'P 1'
#
loop_
_entity.id
_entity.type
_entity.pdbx_description
1 polymer ?
#
loop_
_entity_poly.entity_id
_entity_poly.type
_entity_poly.pdbx_seq_one_letter_code
_entity_poly.pdbx_strand_id
1 'polypeptide(L)'
;MASHTGTHIDAPYHFFADGRAPITWSDLQPHARQMREGVVVLLCTGWSRNWGKPGYSDHPFLDADAARRILETGVRVIGTDTLSPDEFTPDEGDTGKVHRIVLGQGGIIVENLTGLDKLVDSGWEAPVVSLLPLNLAGCDGSPVRAVAWR
;
A
#
# COMPACT_ATOMS: atom_id res chain seq x y z
N MET A 1 -17.18 4.78 14.34
CA MET A 1 -15.99 4.85 13.46
C MET A 1 -16.22 3.86 12.33
N ALA A 2 -15.75 4.15 11.12
CA ALA A 2 -15.79 3.19 10.02
C ALA A 2 -14.63 2.18 10.15
N SER A 3 -14.65 1.13 9.33
CA SER A 3 -13.44 0.34 9.00
C SER A 3 -12.36 1.27 8.43
N HIS A 4 -12.75 2.11 7.48
CA HIS A 4 -11.86 3.02 6.76
C HIS A 4 -11.62 4.34 7.49
N THR A 5 -10.69 4.36 8.45
CA THR A 5 -10.30 5.58 9.21
C THR A 5 -8.90 5.47 9.83
N GLY A 6 -7.96 6.30 9.37
CA GLY A 6 -6.57 6.34 9.86
C GLY A 6 -5.70 5.24 9.23
N THR A 7 -4.58 4.88 9.85
CA THR A 7 -3.76 3.73 9.43
C THR A 7 -4.55 2.43 9.61
N HIS A 8 -4.73 1.67 8.53
CA HIS A 8 -5.60 0.49 8.53
C HIS A 8 -5.13 -0.65 7.62
N ILE A 9 -5.69 -1.83 7.82
CA ILE A 9 -5.56 -2.99 6.93
C ILE A 9 -6.85 -3.19 6.17
N ASP A 10 -6.65 -3.28 4.88
CA ASP A 10 -7.62 -3.35 3.80
C ASP A 10 -7.04 -4.41 2.82
N ALA A 11 -7.51 -4.59 1.58
CA ALA A 11 -6.86 -5.48 0.60
C ALA A 11 -6.86 -4.93 -0.87
N PRO A 12 -5.78 -5.02 -1.70
CA PRO A 12 -4.31 -4.58 -1.65
C PRO A 12 -3.79 -3.55 -2.76
N TYR A 13 -3.13 -2.35 -2.44
CA TYR A 13 -2.42 -1.19 -3.23
C TYR A 13 -2.95 0.43 -3.61
N HIS A 14 -1.57 0.92 -3.53
CA HIS A 14 -0.65 2.17 -3.18
C HIS A 14 -0.03 3.08 -4.32
N PHE A 15 0.50 4.32 -4.09
CA PHE A 15 0.92 5.41 -5.07
C PHE A 15 2.32 5.30 -5.80
N PHE A 16 3.29 6.24 -6.10
CA PHE A 16 3.65 7.72 -5.99
C PHE A 16 3.71 8.35 -7.44
N ALA A 17 3.87 9.65 -7.76
CA ALA A 17 4.27 10.84 -6.97
C ALA A 17 3.54 12.18 -7.29
N ASP A 18 3.25 12.53 -8.57
CA ASP A 18 2.80 13.87 -9.01
C ASP A 18 1.33 14.23 -8.69
N GLY A 19 0.81 13.75 -7.57
CA GLY A 19 -0.62 13.76 -7.31
C GLY A 19 -1.40 12.76 -8.18
N ARG A 20 -1.06 12.49 -9.45
CA ARG A 20 -1.73 11.43 -10.25
C ARG A 20 -0.80 10.72 -11.23
N ALA A 21 0.32 10.19 -10.72
CA ALA A 21 1.25 9.37 -11.50
C ALA A 21 1.12 7.86 -11.14
N PRO A 22 1.31 6.96 -12.11
CA PRO A 22 1.45 5.53 -11.85
C PRO A 22 2.88 5.18 -11.42
N ILE A 23 3.05 4.40 -10.36
CA ILE A 23 4.22 3.52 -10.23
C ILE A 23 4.01 2.33 -11.14
N THR A 24 4.97 2.14 -12.04
CA THR A 24 4.99 1.06 -13.02
C THR A 24 5.90 -0.08 -12.54
N TRP A 25 5.89 -1.21 -13.25
CA TRP A 25 6.85 -2.26 -12.98
C TRP A 25 8.31 -1.80 -13.19
N SER A 26 8.55 -0.81 -14.04
CA SER A 26 9.90 -0.28 -14.31
C SER A 26 10.55 0.31 -13.05
N ASP A 27 9.75 1.02 -12.25
CA ASP A 27 10.17 1.66 -10.99
C ASP A 27 10.47 0.63 -9.90
N LEU A 28 9.78 -0.52 -9.95
CA LEU A 28 9.92 -1.63 -9.00
C LEU A 28 10.96 -2.68 -9.43
N GLN A 29 11.32 -2.73 -10.71
CA GLN A 29 12.24 -3.71 -11.29
C GLN A 29 13.59 -3.82 -10.55
N PRO A 30 14.23 -2.73 -10.04
CA PRO A 30 15.45 -2.83 -9.24
C PRO A 30 15.29 -3.69 -7.98
N HIS A 31 14.09 -3.73 -7.40
CA HIS A 31 13.76 -4.45 -6.17
C HIS A 31 13.18 -5.85 -6.42
N ALA A 32 12.89 -6.22 -7.67
CA ALA A 32 12.19 -7.47 -8.01
C ALA A 32 12.90 -8.75 -7.50
N ARG A 33 14.22 -8.73 -7.28
CA ARG A 33 14.98 -9.85 -6.69
C ARG A 33 14.73 -10.05 -5.18
N GLN A 34 14.22 -9.04 -4.49
CA GLN A 34 13.92 -9.07 -3.06
C GLN A 34 12.50 -9.61 -2.83
N MET A 35 11.58 -9.33 -3.75
CA MET A 35 10.18 -9.77 -3.75
C MET A 35 10.09 -11.30 -3.86
N ARG A 36 9.40 -11.93 -2.91
CA ARG A 36 9.12 -13.38 -2.85
C ARG A 36 8.03 -13.68 -1.82
N GLU A 37 7.63 -14.94 -1.72
CA GLU A 37 6.78 -15.43 -0.62
C GLU A 37 7.35 -15.06 0.76
N GLY A 38 6.48 -14.65 1.67
CA GLY A 38 6.83 -14.18 3.02
C GLY A 38 7.37 -12.75 3.10
N VAL A 39 7.59 -12.05 1.98
CA VAL A 39 8.01 -10.63 1.98
C VAL A 39 6.78 -9.71 1.93
N VAL A 40 6.80 -8.68 2.77
CA VAL A 40 5.89 -7.53 2.70
C VAL A 40 6.51 -6.49 1.77
N VAL A 41 5.77 -6.02 0.76
CA VAL A 41 6.21 -4.90 -0.08
C VAL A 41 5.55 -3.61 0.39
N LEU A 42 6.32 -2.79 1.10
CA LEU A 42 6.00 -1.39 1.39
C LEU A 42 6.74 -0.53 0.37
N LEU A 43 6.07 0.41 -0.30
CA LEU A 43 6.76 1.39 -1.15
C LEU A 43 7.09 2.65 -0.31
N CYS A 44 8.14 3.43 -0.64
CA CYS A 44 8.33 4.78 -0.07
C CYS A 44 8.40 5.91 -1.13
N THR A 45 7.55 6.93 -0.90
CA THR A 45 6.50 7.56 -1.86
C THR A 45 6.55 8.99 -1.09
N GLY A 46 6.36 9.00 0.25
CA GLY A 46 6.43 10.13 1.18
C GLY A 46 5.11 10.92 1.34
N TRP A 47 4.02 10.48 0.71
CA TRP A 47 2.75 11.20 0.62
C TRP A 47 1.99 11.30 1.94
N SER A 48 2.26 10.45 2.94
CA SER A 48 1.75 10.60 4.32
C SER A 48 1.92 12.02 4.89
N ARG A 49 2.92 12.78 4.43
CA ARG A 49 3.11 14.22 4.74
C ARG A 49 1.92 15.14 4.34
N ASN A 50 0.97 14.64 3.55
CA ASN A 50 -0.22 15.36 3.08
C ASN A 50 -1.52 14.96 3.80
N TRP A 51 -1.47 14.04 4.76
CA TRP A 51 -2.64 13.62 5.53
C TRP A 51 -3.42 14.81 6.11
N GLY A 52 -4.75 14.80 5.92
CA GLY A 52 -5.66 15.85 6.39
C GLY A 52 -5.61 17.18 5.61
N LYS A 53 -4.84 17.29 4.53
CA LYS A 53 -4.83 18.49 3.66
C LYS A 53 -5.84 18.35 2.51
N PRO A 54 -6.35 19.48 1.95
CA PRO A 54 -7.00 19.46 0.65
C PRO A 54 -6.11 18.81 -0.42
N GLY A 55 -6.70 18.05 -1.33
CA GLY A 55 -5.94 17.31 -2.35
C GLY A 55 -5.25 16.04 -1.83
N TYR A 56 -5.54 15.53 -0.62
CA TYR A 56 -4.98 14.23 -0.19
C TYR A 56 -5.43 13.06 -1.09
N SER A 57 -6.57 13.21 -1.77
CA SER A 57 -7.12 12.33 -2.82
C SER A 57 -6.70 12.70 -4.25
N ASP A 58 -6.00 13.81 -4.47
CA ASP A 58 -5.21 14.02 -5.68
C ASP A 58 -3.93 13.22 -5.49
N HIS A 59 -4.09 11.91 -5.61
CA HIS A 59 -3.22 10.93 -5.02
C HIS A 59 -2.72 9.94 -6.10
N PRO A 60 -1.39 9.71 -6.22
CA PRO A 60 -0.87 8.85 -7.29
C PRO A 60 -1.30 7.37 -7.07
N PHE A 61 -0.85 6.42 -7.90
CA PHE A 61 -1.37 5.05 -7.84
C PHE A 61 -0.37 3.99 -8.34
N LEU A 62 -0.65 2.71 -8.11
CA LEU A 62 0.12 1.60 -8.68
C LEU A 62 -0.57 1.17 -9.98
N ASP A 63 0.22 0.91 -11.01
CA ASP A 63 -0.26 0.31 -12.23
C ASP A 63 -0.74 -1.14 -12.02
N ALA A 64 -1.78 -1.52 -12.77
CA ALA A 64 -2.38 -2.84 -12.74
C ALA A 64 -1.45 -3.97 -13.23
N ASP A 65 -0.51 -3.70 -14.14
CA ASP A 65 0.51 -4.71 -14.55
C ASP A 65 1.59 -4.86 -13.47
N ALA A 66 2.06 -3.75 -12.90
CA ALA A 66 2.97 -3.73 -11.75
C ALA A 66 2.43 -4.57 -10.57
N ALA A 67 1.16 -4.40 -10.21
CA ALA A 67 0.50 -5.16 -9.15
C ALA A 67 0.48 -6.68 -9.39
N ARG A 68 0.20 -7.10 -10.63
CA ARG A 68 0.21 -8.53 -11.01
C ARG A 68 1.61 -9.12 -10.89
N ARG A 69 2.62 -8.43 -11.40
CA ARG A 69 4.02 -8.89 -11.35
C ARG A 69 4.55 -9.03 -9.92
N ILE A 70 4.11 -8.17 -9.00
CA ILE A 70 4.44 -8.30 -7.57
C ILE A 70 3.86 -9.61 -7.03
N LEU A 71 2.60 -9.92 -7.30
CA LEU A 71 1.95 -11.18 -6.89
C LEU A 71 2.60 -12.42 -7.51
N GLU A 72 3.03 -12.34 -8.77
CA GLU A 72 3.72 -13.41 -9.51
C GLU A 72 5.05 -13.80 -8.84
N THR A 73 5.71 -12.91 -8.10
CA THR A 73 6.89 -13.27 -7.28
C THR A 73 6.56 -14.14 -6.07
N GLY A 74 5.29 -14.22 -5.66
CA GLY A 74 4.84 -14.87 -4.42
C GLY A 74 4.56 -13.91 -3.26
N VAL A 75 4.82 -12.60 -3.41
CA VAL A 75 4.40 -11.58 -2.41
C VAL A 75 2.89 -11.63 -2.21
N ARG A 76 2.43 -11.46 -0.96
CA ARG A 76 0.99 -11.40 -0.61
C ARG A 76 0.60 -10.20 0.24
N VAL A 77 1.54 -9.55 0.92
CA VAL A 77 1.24 -8.39 1.78
C VAL A 77 1.95 -7.15 1.25
N ILE A 78 1.20 -6.06 1.24
CA ILE A 78 1.36 -4.92 0.35
C ILE A 78 0.98 -3.70 1.19
N GLY A 79 1.77 -2.62 1.25
CA GLY A 79 1.52 -1.55 2.22
C GLY A 79 1.74 -0.14 1.68
N THR A 80 0.80 0.74 2.03
CA THR A 80 0.64 2.14 1.60
C THR A 80 0.82 3.13 2.75
N ASP A 81 1.53 4.26 2.54
CA ASP A 81 1.54 5.41 3.47
C ASP A 81 0.40 6.42 3.18
N THR A 82 -0.69 5.94 2.59
CA THR A 82 -1.56 6.77 1.77
C THR A 82 -3.03 6.32 1.73
N LEU A 83 -3.92 7.14 1.15
CA LEU A 83 -5.37 6.88 1.19
C LEU A 83 -5.75 5.50 0.65
N SER A 84 -5.16 5.08 -0.49
CA SER A 84 -5.26 3.74 -1.09
C SER A 84 -3.90 3.34 -1.69
N PRO A 85 -3.66 2.21 -2.36
CA PRO A 85 -3.21 2.56 -4.52
C PRO A 85 -4.13 3.58 -5.19
N ASP A 86 -5.41 3.24 -5.33
CA ASP A 86 -6.03 3.12 -6.64
C ASP A 86 -6.24 4.48 -7.28
N GLU A 87 -6.17 4.55 -8.61
CA GLU A 87 -6.24 5.84 -9.29
C GLU A 87 -7.52 6.57 -8.89
N PHE A 88 -7.39 7.72 -8.23
CA PHE A 88 -8.53 8.59 -7.92
C PHE A 88 -8.81 9.48 -9.14
N THR A 89 -9.94 9.23 -9.79
CA THR A 89 -10.44 10.02 -10.93
C THR A 89 -11.54 10.99 -10.48
N PRO A 90 -11.84 12.06 -11.23
CA PRO A 90 -12.94 12.96 -10.89
C PRO A 90 -14.32 12.30 -11.08
N ASP A 91 -14.40 11.33 -11.99
CA ASP A 91 -15.64 10.73 -12.48
C ASP A 91 -16.00 9.41 -11.77
N GLU A 92 -15.01 8.57 -11.45
CA GLU A 92 -15.23 7.28 -10.76
C GLU A 92 -14.88 7.35 -9.26
N GLY A 93 -14.12 8.35 -8.82
CA GLY A 93 -13.47 8.34 -7.50
C GLY A 93 -12.35 7.31 -7.48
N ASP A 94 -12.26 6.52 -6.41
CA ASP A 94 -11.38 5.34 -6.33
C ASP A 94 -11.76 4.32 -7.43
N THR A 95 -10.82 4.03 -8.33
CA THR A 95 -11.10 3.12 -9.45
C THR A 95 -11.08 1.63 -9.07
N GLY A 96 -10.61 1.27 -7.86
CA GLY A 96 -10.58 -0.09 -7.31
C GLY A 96 -9.95 -1.15 -8.22
N LYS A 97 -9.11 -0.75 -9.18
CA LYS A 97 -8.54 -1.62 -10.23
C LYS A 97 -7.57 -2.61 -9.59
N VAL A 98 -6.71 -2.14 -8.71
CA VAL A 98 -5.66 -2.94 -8.08
C VAL A 98 -6.19 -3.68 -6.85
N HIS A 99 -7.06 -3.04 -6.05
CA HIS A 99 -7.90 -3.70 -5.05
C HIS A 99 -8.44 -5.02 -5.60
N ARG A 100 -9.18 -4.99 -6.72
CA ARG A 100 -9.76 -6.18 -7.37
C ARG A 100 -8.72 -7.22 -7.80
N ILE A 101 -7.57 -6.80 -8.33
CA ILE A 101 -6.50 -7.69 -8.79
C ILE A 101 -5.93 -8.50 -7.62
N VAL A 102 -5.59 -7.82 -6.52
CA VAL A 102 -4.83 -8.44 -5.44
C VAL A 102 -5.76 -9.03 -4.35
N LEU A 103 -6.98 -8.52 -4.16
CA LEU A 103 -8.07 -9.20 -3.42
C LEU A 103 -8.38 -10.56 -4.06
N GLY A 104 -8.60 -10.55 -5.38
CA GLY A 104 -8.96 -11.74 -6.16
C GLY A 104 -7.89 -12.82 -6.21
N GLN A 105 -6.68 -12.53 -5.72
CA GLN A 105 -5.55 -13.46 -5.58
C GLN A 105 -5.13 -13.69 -4.11
N GLY A 106 -5.90 -13.19 -3.13
CA GLY A 106 -5.68 -13.46 -1.71
C GLY A 106 -4.53 -12.69 -1.05
N GLY A 107 -4.25 -11.45 -1.51
CA GLY A 107 -3.32 -10.52 -0.85
C GLY A 107 -3.98 -9.56 0.14
N ILE A 108 -3.19 -8.66 0.76
CA ILE A 108 -3.60 -7.73 1.85
C ILE A 108 -2.95 -6.32 1.70
N ILE A 109 -3.69 -5.20 1.86
CA ILE A 109 -3.16 -3.81 2.00
C ILE A 109 -2.76 -3.57 3.46
N VAL A 110 -1.93 -2.57 3.69
CA VAL A 110 -2.04 -1.67 4.84
C VAL A 110 -2.16 -0.23 4.32
N GLU A 111 -3.31 0.42 4.37
CA GLU A 111 -3.45 1.82 3.93
C GLU A 111 -3.09 2.82 5.03
N ASN A 112 -2.73 4.03 4.62
CA ASN A 112 -2.45 5.19 5.48
C ASN A 112 -1.37 4.92 6.56
N LEU A 113 -0.36 4.11 6.25
CA LEU A 113 0.90 4.04 7.00
C LEU A 113 1.56 5.43 7.11
N THR A 114 2.54 5.54 7.97
CA THR A 114 3.40 6.73 8.08
C THR A 114 4.73 6.32 8.70
N GLY A 115 5.80 7.11 8.49
CA GLY A 115 7.15 6.74 8.92
C GLY A 115 7.90 5.84 7.95
N LEU A 116 7.38 5.57 6.73
CA LEU A 116 8.10 4.81 5.70
C LEU A 116 9.32 5.58 5.16
N ASP A 117 9.26 6.92 5.20
CA ASP A 117 10.41 7.81 5.01
C ASP A 117 11.55 7.45 5.96
N LYS A 118 11.26 7.34 7.26
CA LYS A 118 12.22 6.99 8.31
C LYS A 118 12.71 5.55 8.18
N LEU A 119 11.90 4.65 7.61
CA LEU A 119 12.31 3.27 7.37
C LEU A 119 13.31 3.19 6.22
N VAL A 120 13.15 3.98 5.15
CA VAL A 120 14.17 4.13 4.09
C VAL A 120 15.44 4.79 4.63
N ASP A 121 15.29 5.93 5.32
CA ASP A 121 16.42 6.68 5.89
C ASP A 121 17.23 5.86 6.93
N SER A 122 16.61 4.85 7.55
CA SER A 122 17.29 3.97 8.52
C SER A 122 18.35 3.05 7.89
N GLY A 123 18.30 2.81 6.58
CA GLY A 123 19.16 1.85 5.88
C GLY A 123 18.98 0.39 6.33
N TRP A 124 17.85 0.04 6.97
CA TRP A 124 17.59 -1.33 7.44
C TRP A 124 17.33 -2.29 6.27
N GLU A 125 18.24 -3.23 6.05
CA GLU A 125 18.01 -4.38 5.18
C GLU A 125 17.02 -5.35 5.84
N ALA A 126 15.90 -5.63 5.15
CA ALA A 126 14.86 -6.58 5.56
C ALA A 126 14.33 -6.40 7.01
N PRO A 127 13.73 -5.23 7.35
CA PRO A 127 13.13 -5.00 8.66
C PRO A 127 11.92 -5.92 8.91
N VAL A 128 11.68 -6.25 10.18
CA VAL A 128 10.47 -6.96 10.59
C VAL A 128 9.31 -5.96 10.66
N VAL A 129 8.19 -6.28 10.01
CA VAL A 129 6.99 -5.43 9.97
C VAL A 129 5.82 -6.20 10.58
N SER A 130 5.13 -5.61 11.56
CA SER A 130 3.94 -6.18 12.20
C SER A 130 2.70 -5.39 11.81
N LEU A 131 1.72 -6.14 11.30
CA LEU A 131 0.53 -5.68 10.60
C LEU A 131 -0.67 -6.48 11.13
N LEU A 132 -0.97 -6.31 12.41
CA LEU A 132 -1.98 -7.11 13.11
C LEU A 132 -3.36 -6.44 13.05
N PRO A 133 -4.35 -7.04 12.34
CA PRO A 133 -5.72 -6.54 12.32
C PRO A 133 -6.45 -6.80 13.65
N LEU A 134 -7.54 -6.07 13.87
CA LEU A 134 -8.48 -6.37 14.93
C LEU A 134 -9.30 -7.61 14.54
N ASN A 135 -9.46 -8.56 15.46
CA ASN A 135 -10.28 -9.75 15.24
C ASN A 135 -11.78 -9.40 15.34
N LEU A 136 -12.33 -8.86 14.25
CA LEU A 136 -13.71 -8.42 14.14
C LEU A 136 -14.52 -9.40 13.27
N ALA A 137 -15.56 -10.00 13.85
CA ALA A 137 -16.36 -11.01 13.17
C ALA A 137 -17.23 -10.39 12.05
N GLY A 138 -17.03 -10.84 10.80
CA GLY A 138 -17.81 -10.40 9.65
C GLY A 138 -17.36 -9.08 9.02
N CYS A 139 -16.18 -8.56 9.39
CA CYS A 139 -15.58 -7.39 8.75
C CYS A 139 -14.65 -7.79 7.58
N ASP A 140 -14.48 -6.86 6.66
CA ASP A 140 -13.62 -6.90 5.46
C ASP A 140 -12.23 -6.31 5.69
N GLY A 141 -12.11 -5.28 6.55
CA GLY A 141 -10.87 -4.66 6.99
C GLY A 141 -10.91 -4.19 8.45
N SER A 142 -9.81 -3.61 8.94
CA SER A 142 -9.78 -2.98 10.28
C SER A 142 -8.62 -1.98 10.46
N PRO A 143 -8.78 -0.91 11.25
CA PRO A 143 -7.67 -0.07 11.71
C PRO A 143 -6.58 -0.84 12.45
N VAL A 144 -5.31 -0.55 12.17
CA VAL A 144 -4.16 -1.28 12.76
C VAL A 144 -3.12 -0.37 13.38
N ARG A 145 -2.39 -0.92 14.36
CA ARG A 145 -1.14 -0.33 14.83
C ARG A 145 0.05 -0.95 14.12
N ALA A 146 0.25 -0.56 12.87
CA ALA A 146 1.45 -0.94 12.12
C ALA A 146 2.72 -0.48 12.83
N VAL A 147 3.72 -1.36 12.93
CA VAL A 147 5.04 -1.08 13.51
C VAL A 147 6.13 -1.85 12.76
N ALA A 148 7.34 -1.30 12.71
CA ALA A 148 8.52 -1.96 12.13
C ALA A 148 9.73 -1.86 13.07
N TRP A 149 10.57 -2.89 13.08
CA TRP A 149 11.82 -2.97 13.85
C TRP A 149 12.85 -3.85 13.12
N ARG A 150 13.98 -4.13 13.77
CA ARG A 150 15.06 -4.99 13.29
C ARG A 150 15.34 -6.13 14.27
#